data_AF-A0A1S6QIN8-F1
#
_entry.id   AF-A0A1S6QIN8-F1
#
_cell.length_a   1.000
_cell.length_b   1.000
_cell.length_c   1.000
_cell.angle_alpha   90.00
_cell.angle_beta   90.00
_cell.angle_gamma   90.00
#
_symmetry.space_group_name_H-M   'P 1'
#
loop_
_entity.id
_entity.type
_entity.pdbx_description
1 polymer ?
#
loop_
_entity_poly.entity_id
_entity_poly.type
_entity_poly.pdbx_seq_one_letter_code
_entity_poly.pdbx_strand_id
1 'polypeptide(L)'
;MNKKILLSAATLAGFLALTPAVTNASQWHKGTPKALRSAWVSSKSFNGRHSTVKIYAGHVTYKSALLPDPQTVTQIKYKKTSAHHYTVSGKYFNNAPAGGIRETLKLKVISHNKVYVKVPNSAGMGINGYYVR
;
A
#
# COMPACT_ATOMS: atom_id res chain seq x y z
N MET A 1 63.79 -39.98 -28.16
CA MET A 1 62.78 -39.10 -28.81
C MET A 1 61.55 -39.95 -29.11
N ASN A 2 60.38 -39.57 -28.59
CA ASN A 2 59.03 -39.82 -29.15
C ASN A 2 57.99 -39.26 -28.16
N LYS A 3 57.62 -37.99 -28.36
CA LYS A 3 56.54 -37.31 -27.62
C LYS A 3 55.24 -37.49 -28.41
N LYS A 4 54.21 -38.05 -27.79
CA LYS A 4 52.82 -37.97 -28.25
C LYS A 4 51.94 -37.72 -27.04
N ILE A 5 51.61 -36.46 -26.80
CA ILE A 5 50.47 -36.08 -25.96
C ILE A 5 49.62 -35.17 -26.84
N LEU A 6 48.50 -35.71 -27.29
CA LEU A 6 47.41 -35.00 -27.96
C LEU A 6 46.16 -35.36 -27.19
N LEU A 7 45.64 -34.40 -26.42
CA LEU A 7 44.27 -34.38 -25.94
C LEU A 7 43.88 -32.91 -25.77
N SER A 8 43.32 -32.38 -26.85
CA SER A 8 42.52 -31.15 -26.86
C SER A 8 41.11 -31.50 -26.41
N ALA A 9 40.54 -30.78 -25.45
CA ALA A 9 39.08 -30.71 -25.28
C ALA A 9 38.65 -29.45 -24.52
N ALA A 10 38.19 -28.49 -25.32
CA ALA A 10 37.09 -27.55 -25.08
C ALA A 10 36.99 -26.83 -23.73
N THR A 11 37.46 -25.59 -23.73
CA THR A 11 36.95 -24.49 -22.90
C THR A 11 35.44 -24.32 -23.14
N LEU A 12 34.59 -24.85 -22.25
CA LEU A 12 33.21 -24.40 -22.13
C LEU A 12 33.20 -23.06 -21.39
N ALA A 13 33.34 -21.96 -22.13
CA ALA A 13 32.99 -20.64 -21.64
C ALA A 13 31.46 -20.58 -21.45
N GLY A 14 31.00 -21.01 -20.28
CA GLY A 14 29.62 -20.79 -19.84
C GLY A 14 29.40 -19.30 -19.61
N PHE A 15 28.97 -18.60 -20.66
CA PHE A 15 28.37 -17.27 -20.55
C PHE A 15 27.03 -17.43 -19.81
N LEU A 16 27.10 -17.52 -18.48
CA LEU A 16 25.95 -17.26 -17.62
C LEU A 16 25.58 -15.80 -17.83
N ALA A 17 24.60 -15.56 -18.70
CA ALA A 17 23.93 -14.28 -18.82
C ALA A 17 23.33 -13.93 -17.45
N LEU A 18 24.11 -13.24 -16.62
CA LEU A 18 23.66 -12.53 -15.44
C LEU A 18 22.75 -11.41 -15.94
N THR A 19 21.51 -11.74 -16.28
CA THR A 19 20.47 -10.72 -16.36
C THR A 19 20.39 -10.12 -14.97
N PRO A 20 20.64 -8.81 -14.79
CA PRO A 20 20.44 -8.20 -13.50
C PRO A 20 18.96 -8.36 -13.17
N ALA A 21 18.65 -9.18 -12.17
CA ALA A 21 17.32 -9.21 -11.60
C ALA A 21 17.05 -7.80 -11.10
N VAL A 22 16.28 -7.02 -11.88
CA VAL A 22 15.86 -5.68 -11.49
C VAL A 22 14.87 -5.87 -10.35
N THR A 23 15.39 -6.04 -9.14
CA THR A 23 14.63 -6.00 -7.91
C THR A 23 14.18 -4.56 -7.76
N ASN A 24 13.02 -4.24 -8.34
CA ASN A 24 12.28 -3.03 -8.01
C ASN A 24 11.83 -3.17 -6.55
N ALA A 25 12.74 -2.90 -5.62
CA ALA A 25 12.42 -2.81 -4.21
C ALA A 25 11.25 -1.84 -4.09
N SER A 26 10.14 -2.29 -3.52
CA SER A 26 8.95 -1.47 -3.29
C SER A 26 9.33 -0.31 -2.36
N GLN A 27 9.72 0.83 -2.93
CA GLN A 27 10.13 2.00 -2.18
C GLN A 27 8.92 2.63 -1.48
N TRP A 28 9.15 3.06 -0.23
CA TRP A 28 8.19 3.85 0.50
C TRP A 28 8.41 5.32 0.16
N HIS A 29 7.34 6.01 -0.21
CA HIS A 29 7.32 7.43 -0.50
C HIS A 29 6.64 8.18 0.65
N LYS A 30 7.10 9.40 0.93
CA LYS A 30 6.46 10.28 1.93
C LYS A 30 5.09 10.75 1.43
N GLY A 31 4.10 10.79 2.33
CA GLY A 31 2.76 11.28 2.07
C GLY A 31 1.83 10.23 1.46
N THR A 32 0.85 10.67 0.65
CA THR A 32 -0.13 9.80 -0.01
C THR A 32 -0.05 9.88 -1.54
N PRO A 33 -0.48 8.83 -2.27
CA PRO A 33 -0.56 8.85 -3.72
C PRO A 33 -1.47 9.97 -4.22
N LYS A 34 -0.99 10.80 -5.16
CA LYS A 34 -1.77 11.93 -5.70
C LYS A 34 -3.13 11.50 -6.27
N ALA A 35 -3.18 10.34 -6.93
CA ALA A 35 -4.40 9.78 -7.51
C ALA A 35 -5.51 9.44 -6.50
N LEU A 36 -5.18 9.32 -5.21
CA LEU A 36 -6.14 8.96 -4.15
C LEU A 36 -6.60 10.15 -3.32
N ARG A 37 -6.00 11.33 -3.50
CA ARG A 37 -6.29 12.51 -2.69
C ARG A 37 -7.67 13.06 -3.01
N SER A 38 -8.62 12.83 -2.10
CA SER A 38 -10.01 13.28 -2.18
C SER A 38 -10.72 13.03 -0.86
N ALA A 39 -11.93 13.55 -0.73
CA ALA A 39 -12.93 12.99 0.17
C ALA A 39 -13.65 11.84 -0.54
N TRP A 40 -13.91 10.77 0.21
CA TRP A 40 -14.55 9.54 -0.24
C TRP A 40 -15.64 9.16 0.75
N VAL A 41 -16.78 8.69 0.24
CA VAL A 41 -17.94 8.26 1.03
C VAL A 41 -18.23 6.79 0.73
N SER A 42 -18.52 5.98 1.74
CA SER A 42 -18.78 4.56 1.54
C SER A 42 -20.01 4.35 0.65
N SER A 43 -19.92 3.40 -0.29
CA SER A 43 -21.05 3.09 -1.17
C SER A 43 -22.22 2.43 -0.42
N LYS A 44 -21.95 1.82 0.74
CA LYS A 44 -22.97 1.26 1.63
C LYS A 44 -23.15 2.16 2.85
N SER A 45 -24.40 2.33 3.26
CA SER A 45 -24.76 2.91 4.55
C SER A 45 -24.98 1.83 5.60
N PHE A 46 -24.79 2.17 6.87
CA PHE A 46 -25.24 1.40 8.01
C PHE A 46 -26.15 2.27 8.87
N ASN A 47 -27.40 1.85 9.10
CA ASN A 47 -28.43 2.65 9.79
C ASN A 47 -28.54 4.10 9.26
N GLY A 48 -28.53 4.26 7.93
CA GLY A 48 -28.58 5.57 7.25
C GLY A 48 -27.31 6.41 7.32
N ARG A 49 -26.23 5.91 7.95
CA ARG A 49 -24.94 6.60 8.06
C ARG A 49 -23.90 6.02 7.10
N HIS A 50 -23.09 6.88 6.51
CA HIS A 50 -21.98 6.47 5.65
C HIS A 50 -20.64 6.64 6.39
N SER A 51 -19.71 5.73 6.13
CA SER A 51 -18.32 5.90 6.49
C SER A 51 -17.68 6.90 5.54
N THR A 52 -16.73 7.71 6.03
CA THR A 52 -16.01 8.67 5.19
C THR A 52 -14.51 8.44 5.30
N VAL A 53 -13.78 8.63 4.21
CA VAL A 53 -12.32 8.60 4.17
C VAL A 53 -11.84 9.83 3.42
N LYS A 54 -11.04 10.68 4.05
CA LYS A 54 -10.41 11.85 3.46
C LYS A 54 -8.92 11.63 3.37
N ILE A 55 -8.38 11.67 2.16
CA ILE A 55 -6.96 11.41 1.89
C ILE A 55 -6.31 12.73 1.50
N TYR A 56 -5.41 13.21 2.35
CA TYR A 56 -4.63 14.43 2.12
C TYR A 56 -3.18 14.07 1.82
N ALA A 57 -2.37 15.05 1.40
CA ALA A 57 -0.98 14.79 1.07
C ALA A 57 -0.16 14.22 2.23
N GLY A 58 -0.43 14.63 3.48
CA GLY A 58 0.36 14.26 4.67
C GLY A 58 -0.40 13.47 5.75
N HIS A 59 -1.71 13.35 5.63
CA HIS A 59 -2.55 12.64 6.62
C HIS A 59 -3.77 12.00 5.94
N VAL A 60 -4.37 11.05 6.63
CA VAL A 60 -5.64 10.42 6.23
C VAL A 60 -6.58 10.47 7.42
N THR A 61 -7.79 10.97 7.21
CA THR A 61 -8.84 10.95 8.22
C THR A 61 -9.93 9.99 7.78
N TYR A 62 -10.39 9.13 8.66
CA TYR A 62 -11.54 8.27 8.38
C TYR A 62 -12.52 8.25 9.54
N LYS A 63 -13.79 8.11 9.21
CA LYS A 63 -14.89 8.00 10.16
C LYS A 63 -15.71 6.78 9.79
N SER A 64 -16.03 5.97 10.79
CA SER A 64 -16.88 4.81 10.65
C SER A 64 -18.37 5.21 10.65
N ALA A 65 -19.21 4.46 9.95
CA ALA A 65 -20.66 4.51 10.13
C ALA A 65 -21.10 3.90 11.48
N LEU A 66 -20.32 2.98 12.03
CA LEU A 66 -20.59 2.25 13.28
C LEU A 66 -20.06 2.96 14.52
N LEU A 67 -18.94 3.69 14.39
CA LEU A 67 -18.30 4.42 15.48
C LEU A 67 -18.18 5.91 15.14
N PRO A 68 -18.66 6.81 16.01
CA PRO A 68 -18.75 8.24 15.70
C PRO A 68 -17.38 8.92 15.62
N ASP A 69 -16.36 8.39 16.30
CA ASP A 69 -15.08 9.07 16.46
C ASP A 69 -14.20 8.95 15.22
N PRO A 70 -13.88 10.08 14.55
CA PRO A 70 -12.98 10.07 13.43
C PRO A 70 -11.55 9.77 13.91
N GLN A 71 -10.85 8.96 13.13
CA GLN A 71 -9.43 8.68 13.33
C GLN A 71 -8.62 9.47 12.32
N THR A 72 -7.54 10.10 12.78
CA THR A 72 -6.59 10.78 11.91
C THR A 72 -5.23 10.11 12.01
N VAL A 73 -4.76 9.63 10.86
CA VAL A 73 -3.46 9.01 10.69
C VAL A 73 -2.52 10.05 10.08
N THR A 74 -1.40 10.33 10.75
CA THR A 74 -0.36 11.25 10.32
C THR A 74 0.96 10.50 10.09
N GLN A 75 2.04 11.23 9.80
CA GLN A 75 3.36 10.64 9.48
C GLN A 75 3.27 9.59 8.35
N ILE A 76 2.42 9.90 7.36
CA ILE A 76 2.06 8.96 6.32
C ILE A 76 3.27 8.69 5.41
N LYS A 77 3.46 7.42 5.11
CA LYS A 77 4.22 6.92 3.97
C LYS A 77 3.36 5.96 3.16
N TYR A 78 3.60 5.85 1.87
CA TYR A 78 2.93 4.89 1.02
C TYR A 78 3.90 4.08 0.18
N LYS A 79 3.48 2.88 -0.21
CA LYS A 79 4.13 2.10 -1.27
C LYS A 79 3.10 1.67 -2.30
N LYS A 80 3.46 1.72 -3.57
CA LYS A 80 2.68 1.11 -4.64
C LYS A 80 3.03 -0.38 -4.67
N THR A 81 2.07 -1.26 -4.36
CA THR A 81 2.31 -2.70 -4.29
C THR A 81 2.08 -3.41 -5.63
N SER A 82 1.21 -2.86 -6.47
CA SER A 82 1.00 -3.26 -7.85
C SER A 82 0.27 -2.14 -8.60
N ALA A 83 -0.06 -2.33 -9.87
CA ALA A 83 -0.93 -1.41 -10.60
C ALA A 83 -2.23 -1.17 -9.81
N HIS A 84 -2.58 0.09 -9.56
CA HIS A 84 -3.77 0.52 -8.82
C HIS A 84 -3.87 0.10 -7.35
N HIS A 85 -2.86 -0.58 -6.79
CA HIS A 85 -2.86 -1.01 -5.40
C HIS A 85 -1.79 -0.27 -4.61
N TYR A 86 -2.20 0.29 -3.47
CA TYR A 86 -1.36 1.08 -2.60
C TYR A 86 -1.48 0.61 -1.16
N THR A 87 -0.36 0.52 -0.47
CA THR A 87 -0.34 0.40 0.99
C THR A 87 0.07 1.74 1.56
N VAL A 88 -0.79 2.34 2.37
CA VAL A 88 -0.53 3.57 3.10
C VAL A 88 -0.33 3.19 4.57
N SER A 89 0.72 3.68 5.20
CA SER A 89 1.01 3.43 6.61
C SER A 89 1.38 4.74 7.30
N GLY A 90 0.89 4.92 8.51
CA GLY A 90 1.21 6.08 9.33
C GLY A 90 0.95 5.77 10.79
N LYS A 91 0.74 6.81 11.59
CA LYS A 91 0.43 6.68 13.01
C LYS A 91 -0.81 7.48 13.36
N TYR A 92 -1.67 6.93 14.21
CA TYR A 92 -2.69 7.73 14.89
C TYR A 92 -2.29 7.94 16.34
N PHE A 93 -2.75 9.04 16.90
CA PHE A 93 -2.41 9.47 18.26
C PHE A 93 -3.63 9.55 19.19
N ASN A 94 -4.83 9.28 18.68
CA ASN A 94 -6.04 9.27 19.48
C ASN A 94 -6.01 8.13 20.50
N ASN A 95 -6.07 8.46 21.80
CA ASN A 95 -5.93 7.52 22.92
C ASN A 95 -4.71 6.58 22.81
N ALA A 96 -3.62 7.04 22.17
CA ALA A 96 -2.44 6.24 21.92
C ALA A 96 -1.27 6.65 22.85
N PRO A 97 -0.30 5.74 23.10
CA PRO A 97 0.95 6.09 23.79
C PRO A 97 1.70 7.21 23.05
N ALA A 98 2.66 7.86 23.73
CA ALA A 98 3.46 8.98 23.18
C ALA A 98 4.13 8.69 21.81
N GLY A 99 4.32 7.42 21.45
CA GLY A 99 4.86 6.98 20.17
C GLY A 99 3.85 6.87 19.01
N GLY A 100 2.54 7.00 19.28
CA GLY A 100 1.44 6.72 18.35
C GLY A 100 1.30 5.23 18.02
N ILE A 101 0.10 4.82 17.58
CA ILE A 101 -0.13 3.44 17.12
C ILE A 101 -0.04 3.41 15.60
N ARG A 102 0.70 2.43 15.08
CA ARG A 102 0.86 2.26 13.64
C ARG A 102 -0.44 1.78 13.01
N GLU A 103 -0.92 2.53 12.04
CA GLU A 103 -2.06 2.18 11.21
C GLU A 103 -1.61 1.84 9.79
N THR A 104 -2.31 0.91 9.15
CA THR A 104 -2.07 0.57 7.75
C THR A 104 -3.38 0.48 6.99
N LEU A 105 -3.49 1.25 5.91
CA LEU A 105 -4.59 1.22 4.97
C LEU A 105 -4.13 0.58 3.67
N LYS A 106 -4.86 -0.42 3.19
CA LYS A 106 -4.74 -0.97 1.85
C LYS A 106 -5.80 -0.32 0.97
N LEU A 107 -5.35 0.31 -0.12
CA LEU A 107 -6.20 1.06 -1.04
C LEU A 107 -6.08 0.43 -2.42
N LYS A 108 -7.22 0.14 -3.05
CA LYS A 108 -7.31 -0.32 -4.44
C LYS A 108 -8.13 0.68 -5.23
N VAL A 109 -7.51 1.31 -6.22
CA VAL A 109 -8.21 2.16 -7.19
C VAL A 109 -8.98 1.24 -8.13
N ILE A 110 -10.30 1.40 -8.20
CA ILE A 110 -11.17 0.66 -9.12
C ILE A 110 -11.43 1.51 -10.37
N SER A 111 -11.74 2.78 -10.16
CA SER A 111 -11.88 3.80 -11.21
C SER A 111 -11.54 5.19 -10.66
N HIS A 112 -11.63 6.22 -11.50
CA HIS A 112 -11.43 7.61 -11.07
C HIS A 112 -12.35 8.03 -9.91
N ASN A 113 -13.55 7.44 -9.80
CA ASN A 113 -14.56 7.78 -8.79
C ASN A 113 -14.88 6.62 -7.86
N LYS A 114 -14.08 5.55 -7.85
CA LYS A 114 -14.31 4.40 -6.98
C LYS A 114 -13.01 3.81 -6.46
N VAL A 115 -12.93 3.67 -5.15
CA VAL A 115 -11.81 3.03 -4.45
C VAL A 115 -12.32 1.99 -3.48
N TYR A 116 -11.52 0.97 -3.22
CA TYR A 116 -11.74 0.04 -2.13
C TYR A 116 -10.72 0.34 -1.02
N VAL A 117 -11.20 0.47 0.20
CA VAL A 117 -10.41 0.75 1.40
C VAL A 117 -10.47 -0.45 2.33
N LYS A 118 -9.32 -0.88 2.83
CA LYS A 118 -9.22 -1.90 3.87
C LYS A 118 -8.21 -1.50 4.92
N VAL A 119 -8.65 -1.47 6.17
CA VAL A 119 -7.82 -1.31 7.36
C VAL A 119 -7.75 -2.69 8.03
N PRO A 120 -6.63 -3.45 7.90
CA PRO A 120 -6.58 -4.87 8.24
C PRO A 120 -6.98 -5.21 9.68
N ASN A 121 -6.63 -4.35 10.64
CA ASN A 121 -6.89 -4.58 12.06
C ASN A 121 -8.21 -3.94 12.54
N SER A 122 -9.07 -3.50 11.62
CA SER A 122 -10.34 -2.81 11.92
C SER A 122 -11.58 -3.68 11.69
N ALA A 123 -11.43 -5.01 11.74
CA ALA A 123 -12.56 -5.92 11.55
C ALA A 123 -13.72 -5.50 12.48
N GLY A 124 -14.88 -5.18 11.90
CA GLY A 124 -16.04 -4.67 12.65
C GLY A 124 -16.18 -3.15 12.73
N MET A 125 -15.20 -2.34 12.30
CA MET A 125 -15.30 -0.87 12.35
C MET A 125 -15.99 -0.24 11.12
N GLY A 126 -16.60 -1.01 10.21
CA GLY A 126 -17.42 -0.46 9.11
C GLY A 126 -16.67 0.44 8.09
N ILE A 127 -15.34 0.48 8.13
CA ILE A 127 -14.48 1.27 7.22
C ILE A 127 -13.99 0.44 6.03
N ASN A 128 -14.07 -0.89 6.14
CA ASN A 128 -13.68 -1.78 5.06
C ASN A 128 -14.78 -1.83 3.99
N GLY A 129 -14.49 -1.39 2.78
CA GLY A 129 -15.48 -1.39 1.73
C GLY A 129 -15.15 -0.54 0.52
N TYR A 130 -16.13 -0.44 -0.36
CA TYR A 130 -16.09 0.45 -1.51
C TYR A 130 -16.49 1.85 -1.11
N TYR A 131 -15.80 2.82 -1.69
CA TYR A 131 -16.06 4.23 -1.53
C TYR A 131 -16.13 4.89 -2.90
N VAL A 132 -16.96 5.94 -2.95
CA VAL A 132 -17.18 6.78 -4.12
C VAL A 132 -16.93 8.24 -3.78
N ARG A 133 -16.67 9.05 -4.80
CA ARG A 133 -16.57 10.51 -4.71
C ARG A 133 -17.37 11.16 -5.82
#